data_AF-A0A1G0IC97-F1
#
_entry.id   AF-A0A1G0IC97-F1
#
_cell.length_a   1.000
_cell.length_b   1.000
_cell.length_c   1.000
_cell.angle_alpha   90.00
_cell.angle_beta   90.00
_cell.angle_gamma   90.00
#
_symmetry.space_group_name_H-M   'P 1'
#
loop_
_entity.id
_entity.type
_entity.pdbx_description
1 polymer ?
#
loop_
_entity_poly.entity_id
_entity_poly.type
_entity_poly.pdbx_seq_one_letter_code
_entity_poly.pdbx_strand_id
1 'polypeptide(L)'
;MARHWLRWPLSLLALVALAWLAAMAVLDQVPPDDGVLQESLYSRLLDEDRDYFVHLPENYEGHPFRRYPVIYVLDGYSQSLHTAATAAVLSRVGAFPEAIVVGIANKGNTGRQRDYTPPGMLQDAEARDGAEGAADVFLGFLRRELIPAIDRKFRTSGVRILAGNSRGGLFAVYALTADSKLFTAFHAHSPALWRDDGAMLETLESFLRANPALESNLFMSLGARENPKMTKAFNGAVAILKLNEPQALQWRAVLTEGATHDDNAERSTPLALQWTAIQQRLDVVGLGFEVLAGDPVPAGVLGAIQGAVRRLQPFA
;
A
#
# COMPACT_ATOMS: atom_id res chain seq x y z
N MET A 1 -8.19 62.01 -25.73
CA MET A 1 -7.23 60.89 -25.62
C MET A 1 -7.74 59.75 -26.48
N ALA A 2 -7.24 59.61 -27.71
CA ALA A 2 -7.70 58.59 -28.65
C ALA A 2 -7.07 57.22 -28.29
N ARG A 3 -7.91 56.22 -28.01
CA ARG A 3 -7.48 54.83 -27.82
C ARG A 3 -7.24 54.19 -29.18
N HIS A 4 -5.99 53.99 -29.55
CA HIS A 4 -5.61 53.17 -30.70
C HIS A 4 -5.83 51.70 -30.34
N TRP A 5 -6.87 51.09 -30.91
CA TRP A 5 -7.05 49.64 -30.86
C TRP A 5 -6.12 49.00 -31.90
N LEU A 6 -5.21 48.15 -31.43
CA LEU A 6 -4.25 47.42 -32.25
C LEU A 6 -5.03 46.45 -33.17
N ARG A 7 -5.17 46.80 -34.46
CA ARG A 7 -5.76 45.92 -35.47
C ARG A 7 -4.69 44.95 -35.95
N TRP A 8 -4.78 43.71 -35.51
CA TRP A 8 -3.89 42.65 -35.98
C TRP A 8 -4.24 42.36 -37.45
N PRO A 9 -3.25 42.29 -38.35
CA PRO A 9 -3.51 41.95 -39.75
C PRO A 9 -4.08 40.53 -39.81
N LEU A 10 -5.05 40.29 -40.69
CA LEU A 10 -5.71 38.98 -40.87
C LEU A 10 -4.72 37.83 -41.08
N SER A 11 -3.54 38.12 -41.65
CA SER A 11 -2.43 37.18 -41.81
C SER A 11 -1.85 36.69 -40.48
N LEU A 12 -1.82 37.52 -39.43
CA LEU A 12 -1.33 37.10 -38.11
C LEU A 12 -2.32 36.19 -37.39
N LEU A 13 -3.62 36.43 -37.54
CA LEU A 13 -4.67 35.56 -37.00
C LEU A 13 -4.66 34.19 -37.67
N ALA A 14 -4.42 34.14 -38.98
CA ALA A 14 -4.29 32.88 -39.72
C ALA A 14 -3.04 32.08 -39.27
N LEU A 15 -1.90 32.76 -39.04
CA LEU A 15 -0.69 32.12 -38.54
C LEU A 15 -0.85 31.59 -37.12
N VAL A 16 -1.55 32.31 -36.23
CA VAL A 16 -1.86 31.84 -34.88
C VAL A 16 -2.78 30.61 -34.95
N ALA A 17 -3.82 30.62 -35.81
CA ALA A 17 -4.71 29.47 -35.98
C ALA A 17 -3.98 28.24 -36.53
N LEU A 18 -3.07 28.42 -37.49
CA LEU A 18 -2.22 27.35 -38.02
C LEU A 18 -1.26 26.80 -36.98
N ALA A 19 -0.64 27.67 -36.16
CA ALA A 19 0.20 27.25 -35.04
C ALA A 19 -0.60 26.50 -33.97
N TRP A 20 -1.85 26.91 -33.73
CA TRP A 20 -2.77 26.24 -32.81
C TRP A 20 -3.18 24.85 -33.31
N LEU A 21 -3.52 24.73 -34.60
CA LEU A 21 -3.86 23.44 -35.23
C LEU A 21 -2.65 22.49 -35.28
N ALA A 22 -1.45 23.02 -35.56
CA ALA A 22 -0.22 22.24 -35.48
C ALA A 22 0.09 21.78 -34.05
N ALA A 23 -0.13 22.63 -33.04
CA ALA A 23 0.02 22.25 -31.64
C ALA A 23 -0.98 21.16 -31.21
N MET A 24 -2.23 21.24 -31.67
CA MET A 24 -3.23 20.19 -31.42
C MET A 24 -2.87 18.86 -32.10
N ALA A 25 -2.37 18.91 -33.34
CA ALA A 25 -1.91 17.71 -34.05
C ALA A 25 -0.67 17.07 -33.41
N VAL A 26 0.20 17.88 -32.77
CA VAL A 26 1.34 17.37 -31.99
C VAL A 26 0.89 16.78 -30.65
N LEU A 27 -0.09 17.38 -29.98
CA LEU A 27 -0.69 16.84 -28.75
C LEU A 27 -1.40 15.49 -28.99
N ASP A 28 -2.02 15.28 -30.15
CA ASP A 28 -2.61 14.00 -30.56
C ASP A 28 -1.57 12.91 -30.91
N GLN A 29 -0.32 13.32 -31.18
CA GLN A 29 0.80 12.42 -31.48
C GLN A 29 1.66 12.10 -30.25
N VAL A 30 1.37 12.73 -29.10
CA VAL A 30 1.93 12.30 -27.82
C VAL A 30 1.22 10.99 -27.44
N PRO A 31 1.95 9.85 -27.34
CA PRO A 31 1.33 8.61 -26.91
C PRO A 31 0.67 8.83 -25.54
N PRO A 32 -0.52 8.25 -25.27
CA PRO A 32 -1.14 8.37 -23.96
C PRO A 32 -0.18 7.82 -22.89
N ASP A 33 0.24 8.73 -22.00
CA ASP A 33 0.95 8.57 -20.71
C ASP A 33 1.28 7.11 -20.30
N ASP A 34 2.56 6.74 -20.37
CA ASP A 34 3.29 5.74 -19.56
C ASP A 34 2.66 4.36 -19.26
N GLY A 35 1.57 3.95 -19.90
CA GLY A 35 0.83 2.73 -19.57
C GLY A 35 -0.06 2.82 -18.31
N VAL A 36 -0.39 4.04 -17.86
CA VAL A 36 -1.27 4.28 -16.70
C VAL A 36 -2.68 4.62 -17.18
N LEU A 37 -3.66 3.82 -16.77
CA LEU A 37 -5.08 4.08 -17.04
C LEU A 37 -5.71 4.77 -15.83
N GLN A 38 -6.20 6.00 -15.99
CA GLN A 38 -7.04 6.65 -15.00
C GLN A 38 -8.50 6.38 -15.31
N GLU A 39 -9.22 5.82 -14.36
CA GLU A 39 -10.62 5.43 -14.50
C GLU A 39 -11.42 5.84 -13.26
N SER A 40 -12.75 5.74 -13.37
CA SER A 40 -13.67 6.00 -12.28
C SER A 40 -14.79 4.97 -12.26
N LEU A 41 -15.23 4.61 -11.06
CA LEU A 41 -16.34 3.68 -10.82
C LEU A 41 -17.30 4.31 -9.82
N TYR A 42 -18.57 4.50 -10.20
CA TYR A 42 -19.61 4.83 -9.24
C TYR A 42 -19.84 3.67 -8.26
N SER A 43 -19.55 3.91 -6.99
CA SER A 43 -19.77 2.97 -5.89
C SER A 43 -21.14 3.18 -5.30
N ARG A 44 -21.96 2.13 -5.26
CA ARG A 44 -23.26 2.17 -4.58
C ARG A 44 -23.11 2.06 -3.07
N LEU A 45 -22.03 1.42 -2.61
CA LEU A 45 -21.73 1.28 -1.18
C LEU A 45 -21.23 2.59 -0.57
N LEU A 46 -20.44 3.36 -1.31
CA LEU A 46 -19.93 4.65 -0.87
C LEU A 46 -20.84 5.83 -1.28
N ASP A 47 -21.76 5.60 -2.22
CA ASP A 47 -22.61 6.62 -2.86
C ASP A 47 -21.81 7.78 -3.47
N GLU A 48 -20.72 7.44 -4.16
CA GLU A 48 -19.81 8.38 -4.81
C GLU A 48 -19.09 7.71 -5.98
N ASP A 49 -18.67 8.50 -6.98
CA ASP A 49 -17.66 8.04 -7.93
C ASP A 49 -16.36 7.74 -7.19
N ARG A 50 -15.60 6.74 -7.62
CA ARG A 50 -14.28 6.44 -7.04
C ARG A 50 -13.25 6.30 -8.13
N ASP A 51 -12.31 7.23 -8.14
CA ASP A 51 -11.23 7.24 -9.12
C ASP A 51 -10.17 6.20 -8.74
N TYR A 52 -9.58 5.57 -9.75
CA TYR A 52 -8.48 4.64 -9.57
C TYR A 52 -7.52 4.69 -10.76
N PHE A 53 -6.28 4.30 -10.50
CA PHE A 53 -5.19 4.25 -11.46
C PHE A 53 -4.79 2.80 -11.67
N VAL A 54 -4.65 2.37 -12.92
CA VAL A 54 -4.16 1.04 -13.26
C VAL A 54 -2.83 1.16 -13.96
N HIS A 55 -1.78 0.63 -13.35
CA HIS A 55 -0.46 0.47 -13.95
C HIS A 55 -0.32 -0.98 -14.41
N LEU A 56 -0.19 -1.16 -15.72
CA LEU A 56 -0.01 -2.49 -16.31
C LEU A 56 1.48 -2.85 -16.38
N PRO A 57 1.84 -4.13 -16.27
CA PRO A 57 3.22 -4.57 -16.48
C PRO A 57 3.64 -4.34 -17.93
N GLU A 58 4.94 -4.06 -18.16
CA GLU A 58 5.49 -3.61 -19.45
C GLU A 58 5.10 -4.49 -20.65
N ASN A 59 5.04 -5.81 -20.48
CA ASN A 59 4.67 -6.72 -21.56
C ASN A 59 3.28 -7.36 -21.37
N TYR A 60 2.34 -6.62 -20.78
CA TYR A 60 0.97 -7.08 -20.57
C TYR A 60 0.31 -7.57 -21.87
N GLU A 61 0.38 -6.79 -22.94
CA GLU A 61 -0.24 -7.12 -24.24
C GLU A 61 0.50 -8.24 -25.01
N GLY A 62 1.81 -8.39 -24.81
CA GLY A 62 2.59 -9.47 -25.42
C GLY A 62 2.31 -10.86 -24.83
N HIS A 63 1.55 -10.94 -23.74
CA HIS A 63 1.26 -12.19 -23.02
C HIS A 63 -0.26 -12.39 -22.79
N PRO A 64 -1.04 -12.68 -23.85
CA PRO A 64 -2.51 -12.66 -23.80
C PRO A 64 -3.15 -13.71 -22.87
N PHE A 65 -2.42 -14.77 -22.53
CA PHE A 65 -2.90 -15.83 -21.63
C PHE A 65 -2.36 -15.72 -20.20
N ARG A 66 -1.41 -14.81 -19.95
CA ARG A 66 -0.82 -14.66 -18.62
C ARG A 66 -1.78 -13.90 -17.70
N ARG A 67 -1.89 -14.40 -16.48
CA ARG A 67 -2.63 -13.76 -15.38
C ARG A 67 -1.64 -13.20 -14.36
N TYR A 68 -1.98 -12.07 -13.76
CA TYR A 68 -1.08 -11.26 -12.94
C TYR A 68 -1.64 -11.09 -11.52
N PRO A 69 -0.79 -11.14 -10.48
CA PRO A 69 -1.17 -10.65 -9.16
C PRO A 69 -1.52 -9.16 -9.24
N VAL A 70 -2.38 -8.72 -8.31
CA VAL A 70 -2.82 -7.32 -8.23
C VAL A 70 -2.40 -6.71 -6.91
N ILE A 71 -1.73 -5.56 -6.95
CA ILE A 71 -1.40 -4.75 -5.78
C ILE A 71 -2.38 -3.60 -5.71
N TYR A 72 -3.30 -3.65 -4.74
CA TYR A 72 -4.22 -2.58 -4.42
C TYR A 72 -3.53 -1.59 -3.47
N VAL A 73 -3.25 -0.39 -3.95
CA VAL A 73 -2.49 0.63 -3.25
C VAL A 73 -3.44 1.72 -2.80
N LEU A 74 -3.61 1.86 -1.48
CA LEU A 74 -4.32 2.99 -0.88
C LEU A 74 -3.55 4.28 -1.10
N ASP A 75 -4.22 5.43 -0.96
CA ASP A 75 -3.61 6.73 -1.26
C ASP A 75 -3.08 6.79 -2.70
N GLY A 76 -3.89 6.32 -3.66
CA GLY A 76 -3.49 6.05 -5.04
C GLY A 76 -2.78 7.20 -5.75
N TYR A 77 -3.14 8.46 -5.46
CA TYR A 77 -2.47 9.63 -6.03
C TYR A 77 -0.99 9.74 -5.64
N SER A 78 -0.62 9.44 -4.39
CA SER A 78 0.75 9.63 -3.90
C SER A 78 1.55 8.32 -3.83
N GLN A 79 0.88 7.17 -3.76
CA GLN A 79 1.55 5.90 -3.49
C GLN A 79 1.63 4.95 -4.70
N SER A 80 0.71 5.06 -5.68
CA SER A 80 0.61 4.06 -6.73
C SER A 80 1.79 4.07 -7.71
N LEU A 81 2.27 5.25 -8.10
CA LEU A 81 3.35 5.38 -9.08
C LEU A 81 4.67 4.77 -8.58
N HIS A 82 5.12 5.12 -7.37
CA HIS A 82 6.36 4.56 -6.85
C HIS A 82 6.24 3.05 -6.61
N THR A 83 5.05 2.56 -6.24
CA THR A 83 4.78 1.12 -6.07
C THR A 83 4.86 0.39 -7.42
N ALA A 84 4.24 0.94 -8.46
CA ALA A 84 4.29 0.39 -9.82
C ALA A 84 5.72 0.36 -10.37
N ALA A 85 6.46 1.47 -10.24
CA ALA A 85 7.86 1.55 -10.64
C ALA A 85 8.73 0.53 -9.90
N THR A 86 8.53 0.37 -8.58
CA THR A 86 9.24 -0.62 -7.78
C THR A 86 8.93 -2.05 -8.24
N ALA A 87 7.65 -2.37 -8.47
CA ALA A 87 7.23 -3.69 -8.95
C ALA A 87 7.85 -4.01 -10.32
N ALA A 88 7.88 -3.05 -11.25
CA ALA A 88 8.50 -3.20 -12.57
C ALA A 88 10.03 -3.42 -12.49
N VAL A 89 10.74 -2.68 -11.63
CA VAL A 89 12.17 -2.89 -11.41
C VAL A 89 12.45 -4.27 -10.82
N LEU A 90 11.69 -4.67 -9.79
CA LEU A 90 11.86 -5.98 -9.15
C LEU A 90 11.50 -7.14 -10.08
N SER A 91 10.55 -6.96 -11.00
CA SER A 91 10.20 -8.02 -11.96
C SER A 91 11.26 -8.26 -13.01
N ARG A 92 11.94 -7.21 -13.49
CA ARG A 92 13.07 -7.33 -14.44
C ARG A 92 14.23 -8.15 -13.89
N VAL A 93 14.46 -8.10 -12.57
CA VAL A 93 15.52 -8.88 -11.89
C VAL A 93 15.00 -10.19 -11.27
N GLY A 94 13.73 -10.55 -11.51
CA GLY A 94 13.13 -11.79 -11.02
C GLY A 94 12.90 -11.85 -9.50
N ALA A 95 12.95 -10.70 -8.80
CA ALA A 95 12.74 -10.60 -7.36
C ALA A 95 11.27 -10.43 -6.95
N PHE A 96 10.40 -10.11 -7.90
CA PHE A 96 8.95 -10.07 -7.75
C PHE A 96 8.29 -10.47 -9.09
N PRO A 97 7.12 -11.14 -9.14
CA PRO A 97 6.45 -11.35 -10.41
C PRO A 97 5.97 -10.02 -11.02
N GLU A 98 5.84 -9.95 -12.35
CA GLU A 98 5.08 -8.85 -12.97
C GLU A 98 3.68 -8.79 -12.36
N ALA A 99 3.20 -7.58 -12.06
CA ALA A 99 1.95 -7.35 -11.36
C ALA A 99 1.18 -6.16 -11.95
N ILE A 100 -0.13 -6.19 -11.81
CA ILE A 100 -0.98 -5.02 -12.05
C ILE A 100 -1.00 -4.21 -10.75
N VAL A 101 -0.78 -2.91 -10.81
CA VAL A 101 -0.91 -2.02 -9.64
C VAL A 101 -2.16 -1.17 -9.80
N VAL A 102 -3.07 -1.27 -8.83
CA VAL A 102 -4.32 -0.50 -8.79
C VAL A 102 -4.24 0.51 -7.65
N GLY A 103 -3.98 1.77 -7.99
CA GLY A 103 -4.00 2.89 -7.04
C GLY A 103 -5.42 3.38 -6.78
N ILE A 104 -5.88 3.36 -5.53
CA ILE A 104 -7.23 3.78 -5.16
C ILE A 104 -7.20 5.24 -4.70
N ALA A 105 -7.80 6.14 -5.46
CA ALA A 105 -7.86 7.55 -5.09
C ALA A 105 -8.70 7.76 -3.84
N ASN A 106 -8.37 8.78 -3.05
CA ASN A 106 -9.23 9.24 -1.95
C ASN A 106 -10.19 10.32 -2.44
N LYS A 107 -11.41 10.39 -1.90
CA LYS A 107 -12.27 11.57 -2.02
C LYS A 107 -11.89 12.66 -1.02
N GLY A 108 -10.72 13.25 -1.27
CA GLY A 108 -10.11 14.25 -0.41
C GLY A 108 -9.75 13.70 0.98
N ASN A 109 -9.46 14.61 1.92
CA ASN A 109 -9.04 14.22 3.26
C ASN A 109 -10.19 13.64 4.08
N THR A 110 -11.40 14.19 3.96
CA THR A 110 -12.59 13.70 4.67
C THR A 110 -12.91 12.26 4.26
N GLY A 111 -12.93 11.96 2.96
CA GLY A 111 -13.10 10.59 2.47
C GLY A 111 -12.00 9.66 2.98
N ARG A 112 -10.73 10.09 2.93
CA ARG A 112 -9.61 9.31 3.48
C ARG A 112 -9.77 8.98 4.97
N GLN A 113 -10.22 9.93 5.78
CA GLN A 113 -10.41 9.71 7.22
C GLN A 113 -11.58 8.77 7.49
N ARG A 114 -12.72 8.96 6.82
CA ARG A 114 -13.87 8.06 6.86
C ARG A 114 -13.49 6.64 6.46
N ASP A 115 -12.88 6.48 5.29
CA ASP A 115 -12.67 5.18 4.63
C ASP A 115 -11.58 4.33 5.31
N TYR A 116 -10.57 4.95 5.91
CA TYR A 116 -9.42 4.21 6.48
C TYR A 116 -9.45 4.08 8.00
N THR A 117 -10.54 4.51 8.63
CA THR A 117 -10.72 4.39 10.07
C THR A 117 -11.75 3.28 10.35
N PRO A 118 -11.43 2.29 11.21
CA PRO A 118 -12.39 1.27 11.63
C PRO A 118 -13.69 1.86 12.21
N PRO A 119 -14.81 1.13 12.12
CA PRO A 119 -16.01 1.49 12.89
C PRO A 119 -15.71 1.44 14.40
N GLY A 120 -16.33 2.33 15.18
CA GLY A 120 -16.03 2.51 16.61
C GLY A 120 -14.75 3.30 16.92
N MET A 121 -13.98 3.68 15.90
CA MET A 121 -12.82 4.57 16.00
C MET A 121 -13.17 5.94 15.40
N LEU A 122 -12.67 7.03 16.00
CA LEU A 122 -12.97 8.40 15.56
C LEU A 122 -12.15 8.76 14.32
N GLN A 123 -12.76 9.44 13.34
CA GLN A 123 -12.06 9.94 12.15
C GLN A 123 -10.97 10.95 12.50
N ASP A 124 -11.28 11.84 13.44
CA ASP A 124 -10.35 12.75 14.10
C ASP A 124 -10.13 12.28 15.55
N ALA A 125 -8.88 11.93 15.88
CA ALA A 125 -8.55 11.34 17.17
C ALA A 125 -8.70 12.35 18.34
N GLU A 126 -8.76 13.65 18.04
CA GLU A 126 -8.89 14.70 19.05
C GLU A 126 -10.37 15.14 19.23
N ALA A 127 -11.27 14.72 18.34
CA ALA A 127 -12.68 15.12 18.35
C ALA A 127 -13.52 14.10 19.13
N ARG A 128 -13.64 14.27 20.45
CA ARG A 128 -14.29 13.29 21.36
C ARG A 128 -15.74 12.91 20.98
N ASP A 129 -16.48 13.80 20.32
CA ASP A 129 -17.83 13.58 19.80
C ASP A 129 -17.87 13.60 18.25
N GLY A 130 -16.73 13.26 17.63
CA GLY A 130 -16.53 13.28 16.19
C GLY A 130 -17.21 12.11 15.47
N ALA A 131 -17.24 12.20 14.14
CA ALA A 131 -17.72 11.09 13.32
C ALA A 131 -16.79 9.88 13.43
N GLU A 132 -17.37 8.69 13.54
CA GLU A 132 -16.64 7.43 13.48
C GLU A 132 -16.21 7.07 12.05
N GLY A 133 -15.24 6.17 11.94
CA GLY A 133 -14.81 5.58 10.69
C GLY A 133 -15.86 4.66 10.06
N ALA A 134 -15.71 4.44 8.75
CA ALA A 134 -16.56 3.55 7.94
C ALA A 134 -15.71 2.61 7.07
N ALA A 135 -14.58 2.13 7.62
CA ALA A 135 -13.70 1.20 6.92
C ALA A 135 -14.38 -0.12 6.54
N ASP A 136 -15.41 -0.55 7.26
CA ASP A 136 -16.27 -1.68 6.88
C ASP A 136 -17.00 -1.43 5.55
N VAL A 137 -17.53 -0.22 5.34
CA VAL A 137 -18.18 0.19 4.09
C VAL A 137 -17.16 0.25 2.96
N PHE A 138 -15.99 0.85 3.20
CA PHE A 138 -14.91 0.92 2.21
C PHE A 138 -14.34 -0.46 1.85
N LEU A 139 -14.14 -1.35 2.83
CA LEU A 139 -13.77 -2.75 2.58
C LEU A 139 -14.85 -3.49 1.78
N GLY A 140 -16.12 -3.18 2.05
CA GLY A 140 -17.26 -3.62 1.26
C GLY A 140 -17.17 -3.19 -0.21
N PHE A 141 -16.85 -1.93 -0.48
CA PHE A 141 -16.59 -1.40 -1.82
C PHE A 141 -15.48 -2.16 -2.53
N LEU A 142 -14.34 -2.37 -1.86
CA LEU A 142 -13.24 -3.16 -2.43
C LEU A 142 -13.71 -4.56 -2.84
N ARG A 143 -14.37 -5.27 -1.92
CA ARG A 143 -14.82 -6.65 -2.11
C ARG A 143 -15.86 -6.81 -3.21
N ARG A 144 -16.89 -5.94 -3.22
CA ARG A 144 -18.11 -6.17 -4.00
C ARG A 144 -18.15 -5.37 -5.30
N GLU A 145 -17.34 -4.31 -5.43
CA GLU A 145 -17.41 -3.40 -6.56
C GLU A 145 -16.07 -3.29 -7.28
N LEU A 146 -15.02 -2.80 -6.61
CA LEU A 146 -13.74 -2.53 -7.27
C LEU A 146 -13.02 -3.80 -7.72
N ILE A 147 -12.77 -4.76 -6.81
CA ILE A 147 -12.05 -6.00 -7.15
C ILE A 147 -12.76 -6.75 -8.30
N PRO A 148 -14.09 -6.96 -8.27
CA PRO A 148 -14.80 -7.56 -9.41
C PRO A 148 -14.71 -6.76 -10.71
N ALA A 149 -14.65 -5.41 -10.65
CA ALA A 149 -14.47 -4.59 -11.84
C ALA A 149 -13.08 -4.79 -12.46
N ILE A 150 -12.03 -4.80 -11.63
CA ILE A 150 -10.66 -5.08 -12.06
C ILE A 150 -10.54 -6.50 -12.63
N ASP A 151 -11.09 -7.51 -11.94
CA ASP A 151 -11.04 -8.91 -12.36
C ASP A 151 -11.78 -9.17 -13.68
N ARG A 152 -12.82 -8.38 -14.01
CA ARG A 152 -13.52 -8.45 -15.31
C ARG A 152 -12.74 -7.79 -16.44
N LYS A 153 -12.02 -6.70 -16.15
CA LYS A 153 -11.36 -5.87 -17.17
C LYS A 153 -9.94 -6.36 -17.48
N PHE A 154 -9.23 -6.87 -16.48
CA PHE A 154 -7.83 -7.24 -16.57
C PHE A 154 -7.58 -8.72 -16.25
N ARG A 155 -6.45 -9.24 -16.72
CA ARG A 155 -6.06 -10.65 -16.53
C ARG A 155 -5.46 -10.85 -15.13
N THR A 156 -6.31 -10.95 -14.11
CA THR A 156 -5.86 -11.13 -12.71
C THR A 156 -5.69 -12.61 -12.33
N SER A 157 -4.77 -12.93 -11.42
CA SER A 157 -4.48 -14.32 -10.96
C SER A 157 -5.23 -14.75 -9.70
N GLY A 158 -5.98 -13.83 -9.07
CA GLY A 158 -6.60 -14.05 -7.75
C GLY A 158 -5.66 -13.79 -6.56
N VAL A 159 -4.35 -13.66 -6.80
CA VAL A 159 -3.39 -13.16 -5.80
C VAL A 159 -3.58 -11.65 -5.67
N ARG A 160 -3.91 -11.19 -4.46
CA ARG A 160 -4.22 -9.79 -4.17
C ARG A 160 -3.39 -9.31 -2.99
N ILE A 161 -2.72 -8.17 -3.14
CA ILE A 161 -1.94 -7.53 -2.08
C ILE A 161 -2.60 -6.20 -1.76
N LEU A 162 -2.84 -5.91 -0.49
CA LEU A 162 -3.29 -4.59 -0.05
C LEU A 162 -2.11 -3.83 0.55
N ALA A 163 -1.79 -2.65 0.01
CA ALA A 163 -0.71 -1.80 0.51
C ALA A 163 -1.28 -0.45 0.98
N GLY A 164 -0.89 -0.04 2.19
CA GLY A 164 -1.34 1.23 2.76
C GLY A 164 -0.28 1.89 3.63
N ASN A 165 -0.21 3.22 3.54
CA ASN A 165 0.69 4.05 4.33
C ASN A 165 -0.07 4.82 5.42
N SER A 166 0.52 4.99 6.60
CA SER A 166 -0.06 5.81 7.68
C SER A 166 -1.45 5.29 8.09
N ARG A 167 -2.49 6.11 7.95
CA ARG A 167 -3.89 5.67 8.12
C ARG A 167 -4.29 4.55 7.14
N GLY A 168 -3.75 4.53 5.91
CA GLY A 168 -3.92 3.39 5.01
C GLY A 168 -3.29 2.11 5.57
N GLY A 169 -2.19 2.23 6.32
CA GLY A 169 -1.59 1.09 7.04
C GLY A 169 -2.47 0.62 8.21
N LEU A 170 -3.15 1.53 8.91
CA LEU A 170 -4.20 1.19 9.86
C LEU A 170 -5.33 0.40 9.18
N PHE A 171 -5.81 0.87 8.03
CA PHE A 171 -6.82 0.15 7.25
C PHE A 171 -6.34 -1.23 6.79
N ALA A 172 -5.07 -1.38 6.40
CA ALA A 172 -4.53 -2.67 6.00
C ALA A 172 -4.56 -3.69 7.16
N VAL A 173 -4.20 -3.26 8.37
CA VAL A 173 -4.31 -4.11 9.58
C VAL A 173 -5.78 -4.41 9.92
N TYR A 174 -6.66 -3.42 9.79
CA TYR A 174 -8.11 -3.64 9.96
C TYR A 174 -8.66 -4.66 8.96
N ALA A 175 -8.33 -4.54 7.68
CA ALA A 175 -8.79 -5.44 6.63
C ALA A 175 -8.32 -6.89 6.87
N LEU A 176 -7.11 -7.10 7.42
CA LEU A 176 -6.67 -8.41 7.87
C LEU A 176 -7.61 -8.99 8.95
N THR A 177 -7.98 -8.19 9.95
CA THR A 177 -8.85 -8.65 11.05
C THR A 177 -10.32 -8.81 10.63
N ALA A 178 -10.78 -8.05 9.64
CA ALA A 178 -12.17 -8.02 9.22
C ALA A 178 -12.49 -9.01 8.07
N ASP A 179 -11.53 -9.22 7.15
CA ASP A 179 -11.69 -10.09 5.98
C ASP A 179 -10.32 -10.61 5.50
N SER A 180 -9.68 -11.43 6.33
CA SER A 180 -8.32 -11.94 6.10
C SER A 180 -8.10 -12.69 4.79
N LYS A 181 -9.18 -13.17 4.15
CA LYS A 181 -9.15 -13.94 2.90
C LYS A 181 -9.32 -13.09 1.65
N LEU A 182 -9.71 -11.82 1.79
CA LEU A 182 -9.90 -10.93 0.64
C LEU A 182 -8.57 -10.65 -0.07
N PHE A 183 -7.49 -10.53 0.71
CA PHE A 183 -6.13 -10.32 0.23
C PHE A 183 -5.23 -11.46 0.70
N THR A 184 -4.30 -11.85 -0.17
CA THR A 184 -3.26 -12.84 0.12
C THR A 184 -2.09 -12.26 0.93
N ALA A 185 -1.92 -10.93 0.91
CA ALA A 185 -0.92 -10.24 1.71
C ALA A 185 -1.36 -8.80 2.03
N PHE A 186 -0.91 -8.31 3.18
CA PHE A 186 -1.16 -6.98 3.70
C PHE A 186 0.17 -6.27 3.95
N HIS A 187 0.39 -5.12 3.33
CA HIS A 187 1.57 -4.27 3.52
C HIS A 187 1.14 -3.00 4.26
N ALA A 188 1.52 -2.93 5.53
CA ALA A 188 1.20 -1.82 6.41
C ALA A 188 2.46 -0.98 6.67
N HIS A 189 2.61 0.08 5.88
CA HIS A 189 3.72 1.03 6.01
C HIS A 189 3.34 2.12 7.01
N SER A 190 4.20 2.35 8.01
CA SER A 190 3.99 3.33 9.08
C SER A 190 2.56 3.33 9.64
N PRO A 191 1.99 2.17 10.04
CA PRO A 191 0.56 2.10 10.34
C PRO A 191 0.21 2.96 11.55
N ALA A 192 -0.84 3.78 11.44
CA ALA A 192 -1.27 4.72 12.48
C ALA A 192 -2.03 4.02 13.64
N LEU A 193 -1.40 3.00 14.24
CA LEU A 193 -1.99 2.14 15.28
C LEU A 193 -2.09 2.82 16.65
N TRP A 194 -1.55 4.03 16.82
CA TRP A 194 -1.62 4.79 18.07
C TRP A 194 -2.98 5.46 18.30
N ARG A 195 -3.82 5.54 17.27
CA ARG A 195 -5.10 6.23 17.29
C ARG A 195 -6.08 5.57 18.27
N ASP A 196 -6.98 6.38 18.83
CA ASP A 196 -7.99 5.99 19.81
C ASP A 196 -7.41 5.07 20.90
N ASP A 197 -6.34 5.57 21.53
CA ASP A 197 -5.59 4.89 22.59
C ASP A 197 -5.10 3.48 22.24
N GLY A 198 -4.94 3.17 20.95
CA GLY A 198 -4.47 1.87 20.49
C GLY A 198 -5.58 0.84 20.31
N ALA A 199 -6.84 1.24 20.11
CA ALA A 199 -7.98 0.34 19.91
C ALA A 199 -7.73 -0.76 18.85
N MET A 200 -6.99 -0.44 17.77
CA MET A 200 -6.65 -1.44 16.75
C MET A 200 -5.68 -2.52 17.28
N LEU A 201 -4.84 -2.23 18.27
CA LEU A 201 -3.97 -3.23 18.90
C LEU A 201 -4.81 -4.25 19.68
N GLU A 202 -5.80 -3.79 20.44
CA GLU A 202 -6.73 -4.68 21.16
C GLU A 202 -7.54 -5.56 20.20
N THR A 203 -7.99 -4.97 19.09
CA THR A 203 -8.68 -5.69 18.02
C THR A 203 -7.79 -6.75 17.37
N LEU A 204 -6.54 -6.40 17.05
CA LEU A 204 -5.56 -7.32 16.48
C LEU A 204 -5.28 -8.49 17.43
N GLU A 205 -5.03 -8.20 18.71
CA GLU A 205 -4.76 -9.24 19.71
C GLU A 205 -5.96 -10.20 19.86
N SER A 206 -7.17 -9.65 20.01
CA SER A 206 -8.40 -10.44 20.14
C SER A 206 -8.63 -11.33 18.91
N PHE A 207 -8.41 -10.77 17.72
CA PHE A 207 -8.54 -11.51 16.46
C PHE A 207 -7.53 -12.66 16.36
N LEU A 208 -6.25 -12.44 16.68
CA LEU A 208 -5.24 -13.49 16.59
C LEU A 208 -5.50 -14.62 17.60
N ARG A 209 -5.93 -14.29 18.83
CA ARG A 209 -6.33 -15.30 19.83
C ARG A 209 -7.50 -16.16 19.35
N ALA A 210 -8.47 -15.54 18.68
CA ALA A 210 -9.63 -16.24 18.14
C ALA A 210 -9.32 -17.05 16.86
N ASN A 211 -8.23 -16.74 16.16
CA ASN A 211 -7.87 -17.32 14.86
C ASN A 211 -6.43 -17.86 14.85
N PRO A 212 -6.09 -18.87 15.67
CA PRO A 212 -4.73 -19.41 15.76
C PRO A 212 -4.23 -20.07 14.45
N ALA A 213 -5.17 -20.50 13.59
CA ALA A 213 -4.91 -21.10 12.28
C ALA A 213 -5.05 -20.10 11.11
N LEU A 214 -4.87 -18.81 11.37
CA LEU A 214 -4.95 -17.75 10.35
C LEU A 214 -3.85 -17.92 9.30
N GLU A 215 -4.21 -18.36 8.10
CA GLU A 215 -3.32 -18.36 6.93
C GLU A 215 -3.39 -17.00 6.22
N SER A 216 -2.34 -16.19 6.40
CA SER A 216 -2.21 -14.90 5.70
C SER A 216 -0.76 -14.40 5.74
N ASN A 217 -0.50 -13.26 5.09
CA ASN A 217 0.81 -12.62 5.06
C ASN A 217 0.69 -11.16 5.52
N LEU A 218 1.44 -10.77 6.55
CA LEU A 218 1.49 -9.40 7.06
C LEU A 218 2.92 -8.84 7.05
N PHE A 219 3.17 -7.85 6.19
CA PHE A 219 4.37 -7.03 6.26
C PHE A 219 4.06 -5.71 6.95
N MET A 220 4.87 -5.33 7.94
CA MET A 220 4.80 -4.02 8.58
C MET A 220 6.16 -3.33 8.52
N SER A 221 6.15 -2.01 8.29
CA SER A 221 7.35 -1.18 8.43
C SER A 221 7.10 0.08 9.24
N LEU A 222 8.16 0.63 9.82
CA LEU A 222 8.17 1.94 10.47
C LEU A 222 9.47 2.66 10.14
N GLY A 223 9.41 3.96 9.86
CA GLY A 223 10.63 4.75 9.72
C GLY A 223 11.37 4.87 11.06
N ALA A 224 12.69 4.65 11.06
CA ALA A 224 13.49 4.68 12.29
C ALA A 224 13.51 6.05 12.98
N ARG A 225 13.17 7.13 12.25
CA ARG A 225 13.12 8.51 12.76
C ARG A 225 11.69 9.01 13.00
N GLU A 226 10.72 8.10 13.10
CA GLU A 226 9.34 8.47 13.44
C GLU A 226 9.16 8.88 14.91
N ASN A 227 8.04 9.54 15.19
CA ASN A 227 7.76 10.05 16.51
C ASN A 227 7.46 8.92 17.54
N PRO A 228 7.60 9.17 18.85
CA PRO A 228 7.41 8.14 19.88
C PRO A 228 6.03 7.48 19.90
N LYS A 229 4.95 8.17 19.51
CA LYS A 229 3.61 7.58 19.46
C LYS A 229 3.55 6.46 18.42
N MET A 230 4.10 6.71 17.23
CA MET A 230 4.20 5.72 16.15
C MET A 230 5.07 4.53 16.59
N THR A 231 6.26 4.78 17.15
CA THR A 231 7.16 3.73 17.63
C THR A 231 6.54 2.87 18.72
N LYS A 232 5.85 3.48 19.69
CA LYS A 232 5.16 2.76 20.77
C LYS A 232 4.10 1.81 20.21
N ALA A 233 3.24 2.31 19.33
CA ALA A 233 2.14 1.51 18.77
C ALA A 233 2.66 0.39 17.85
N PHE A 234 3.66 0.67 17.02
CA PHE A 234 4.32 -0.35 16.18
C PHE A 234 4.94 -1.46 17.03
N ASN A 235 5.69 -1.11 18.08
CA ASN A 235 6.26 -2.10 18.99
C ASN A 235 5.19 -2.91 19.73
N GLY A 236 4.06 -2.28 20.07
CA GLY A 236 2.89 -2.98 20.62
C GLY A 236 2.35 -4.05 19.67
N ALA A 237 2.16 -3.71 18.39
CA ALA A 237 1.74 -4.68 17.38
C ALA A 237 2.74 -5.84 17.21
N VAL A 238 4.04 -5.54 17.19
CA VAL A 238 5.09 -6.57 17.13
C VAL A 238 5.07 -7.47 18.37
N ALA A 239 4.85 -6.91 19.56
CA ALA A 239 4.72 -7.70 20.79
C ALA A 239 3.50 -8.63 20.73
N ILE A 240 2.35 -8.13 20.25
CA ILE A 240 1.13 -8.93 20.07
C ILE A 240 1.37 -10.10 19.10
N LEU A 241 2.02 -9.85 17.95
CA LEU A 241 2.33 -10.90 16.98
C LEU A 241 3.27 -11.97 17.56
N LYS A 242 4.26 -11.57 18.37
CA LYS A 242 5.16 -12.49 19.07
C LYS A 242 4.49 -13.27 20.19
N LEU A 243 3.56 -12.67 20.93
CA LEU A 243 2.90 -13.34 22.06
C LEU A 243 1.87 -14.38 21.62
N ASN A 244 1.19 -14.13 20.51
CA ASN A 244 0.15 -15.03 20.01
C ASN A 244 0.69 -16.14 19.10
N GLU A 245 1.89 -15.99 18.55
CA GLU A 245 2.54 -16.91 17.59
C GLU A 245 1.54 -17.64 16.67
N PRO A 246 0.69 -16.91 15.92
CA PRO A 246 -0.29 -17.54 15.03
C PRO A 246 0.43 -18.44 14.02
N GLN A 247 0.27 -19.76 14.17
CA GLN A 247 1.13 -20.77 13.52
C GLN A 247 1.16 -20.66 11.99
N ALA A 248 0.06 -20.16 11.40
CA ALA A 248 -0.12 -20.06 9.96
C ALA A 248 0.03 -18.63 9.41
N LEU A 249 0.14 -17.61 10.26
CA LEU A 249 0.32 -16.22 9.82
C LEU A 249 1.81 -15.98 9.62
N GLN A 250 2.22 -15.80 8.37
CA GLN A 250 3.55 -15.31 8.06
C GLN A 250 3.58 -13.81 8.26
N TRP A 251 4.50 -13.31 9.07
CA TRP A 251 4.63 -11.87 9.29
C TRP A 251 6.08 -11.41 9.35
N ARG A 252 6.28 -10.14 8.99
CA ARG A 252 7.57 -9.46 9.10
C ARG A 252 7.37 -8.02 9.50
N ALA A 253 8.13 -7.57 10.50
CA ALA A 253 8.19 -6.18 10.93
C ALA A 253 9.60 -5.62 10.71
N VAL A 254 9.71 -4.46 10.07
CA VAL A 254 10.99 -3.83 9.72
C VAL A 254 11.05 -2.38 10.19
N LEU A 255 12.19 -1.98 10.77
CA LEU A 255 12.54 -0.56 10.91
C LEU A 255 13.34 -0.13 9.69
N THR A 256 12.86 0.89 8.97
CA THR A 256 13.56 1.45 7.82
C THR A 256 14.55 2.50 8.29
N GLU A 257 15.84 2.21 8.19
CA GLU A 257 16.91 3.08 8.68
C GLU A 257 16.89 4.46 7.99
N GLY A 258 17.09 5.52 8.79
CA GLY A 258 17.06 6.90 8.32
C GLY A 258 15.72 7.44 7.81
N ALA A 259 14.69 6.60 7.65
CA ALA A 259 13.38 7.00 7.14
C ALA A 259 12.53 7.72 8.19
N THR A 260 11.70 8.64 7.72
CA THR A 260 10.67 9.35 8.50
C THR A 260 9.29 8.81 8.14
N HIS A 261 8.22 9.42 8.69
CA HIS A 261 6.85 9.04 8.35
C HIS A 261 6.53 9.26 6.86
N ASP A 262 7.11 10.30 6.27
CA ASP A 262 6.75 10.75 4.92
C ASP A 262 7.35 9.88 3.83
N ASP A 263 8.55 9.32 4.05
CA ASP A 263 9.30 8.55 3.05
C ASP A 263 9.42 7.04 3.36
N ASN A 264 8.92 6.57 4.51
CA ASN A 264 9.04 5.17 4.88
C ASN A 264 8.32 4.24 3.89
N ALA A 265 7.13 4.61 3.39
CA ALA A 265 6.42 3.79 2.41
C ALA A 265 7.26 3.55 1.16
N GLU A 266 7.75 4.62 0.53
CA GLU A 266 8.61 4.53 -0.66
C GLU A 266 9.85 3.66 -0.44
N ARG A 267 10.51 3.82 0.72
CA ARG A 267 11.72 3.06 1.05
C ARG A 267 11.47 1.60 1.42
N SER A 268 10.30 1.28 1.97
CA SER A 268 9.99 -0.06 2.46
C SER A 268 9.15 -0.91 1.50
N THR A 269 8.52 -0.32 0.49
CA THR A 269 7.81 -1.04 -0.59
C THR A 269 8.68 -2.11 -1.26
N PRO A 270 9.96 -1.87 -1.63
CA PRO A 270 10.80 -2.93 -2.20
C PRO A 270 10.97 -4.13 -1.28
N LEU A 271 11.12 -3.89 0.03
CA LEU A 271 11.29 -4.93 1.04
C LEU A 271 10.00 -5.76 1.21
N ALA A 272 8.85 -5.08 1.20
CA ALA A 272 7.54 -5.71 1.32
C ALA A 272 7.25 -6.64 0.13
N LEU A 273 7.52 -6.16 -1.09
CA LEU A 273 7.33 -6.92 -2.33
C LEU A 273 8.25 -8.14 -2.37
N GLN A 274 9.55 -7.95 -2.14
CA GLN A 274 10.53 -9.06 -2.13
C GLN A 274 10.15 -10.12 -1.08
N TRP A 275 9.81 -9.71 0.14
CA TRP A 275 9.39 -10.64 1.18
C TRP A 275 8.14 -11.43 0.78
N THR A 276 7.14 -10.75 0.21
CA THR A 276 5.89 -11.38 -0.23
C THR A 276 6.11 -12.38 -1.36
N ALA A 277 6.98 -12.06 -2.33
CA ALA A 277 7.35 -13.00 -3.39
C ALA A 277 8.02 -14.26 -2.84
N ILE A 278 8.81 -14.15 -1.76
CA ILE A 278 9.40 -15.32 -1.09
C ILE A 278 8.28 -16.17 -0.47
N GLN A 279 7.35 -15.57 0.29
CA GLN A 279 6.26 -16.33 0.91
C GLN A 279 5.39 -17.05 -0.13
N GLN A 280 5.02 -16.35 -1.21
CA GLN A 280 4.20 -16.94 -2.28
C GLN A 280 4.93 -18.02 -3.10
N ARG A 281 6.26 -18.00 -3.16
CA ARG A 281 7.04 -19.10 -3.78
C ARG A 281 7.09 -20.33 -2.88
N LEU A 282 7.09 -20.14 -1.56
CA LEU A 282 7.04 -21.24 -0.59
C LEU A 282 5.66 -21.93 -0.60
N ASP A 283 4.59 -21.20 -0.90
CA ASP A 283 3.24 -21.78 -1.01
C ASP A 283 3.02 -22.61 -2.29
N VAL A 284 3.71 -22.30 -3.39
CA VAL A 284 3.54 -22.98 -4.69
C VAL A 284 4.48 -24.18 -4.85
N VAL A 285 5.54 -24.26 -4.04
CA VAL A 285 6.59 -25.25 -4.19
C VAL A 285 6.80 -25.98 -2.87
N GLY A 286 6.11 -27.11 -2.70
CA GLY A 286 6.52 -28.18 -1.76
C GLY A 286 7.83 -28.86 -2.17
N LEU A 287 8.81 -28.09 -2.65
CA LEU A 287 10.19 -28.50 -2.92
C LEU A 287 11.09 -27.46 -2.26
N GLY A 288 11.87 -27.93 -1.30
CA GLY A 288 12.86 -27.14 -0.60
C GLY A 288 13.82 -26.47 -1.58
N PHE A 289 13.76 -25.16 -1.60
CA PHE A 289 14.95 -24.35 -1.79
C PHE A 289 15.27 -23.76 -0.43
N GLU A 290 16.42 -24.14 0.13
CA GLU A 290 17.05 -23.40 1.21
C GLU A 290 17.10 -21.93 0.80
N VAL A 291 16.26 -21.12 1.45
CA VAL A 291 16.57 -19.71 1.64
C VAL A 291 17.90 -19.72 2.37
N LEU A 292 18.92 -19.07 1.79
CA LEU A 292 20.13 -18.73 2.53
C LEU A 292 19.68 -17.94 3.76
N ALA A 293 19.55 -18.67 4.88
CA ALA A 293 19.72 -18.09 6.19
C ALA A 293 21.00 -17.28 6.07
N GLY A 294 20.92 -15.98 6.40
CA GLY A 294 22.10 -15.13 6.45
C GLY A 294 23.22 -15.90 7.16
N ASP A 295 24.42 -15.84 6.59
CA ASP A 295 25.57 -16.61 7.07
C ASP A 295 25.57 -16.67 8.60
N PRO A 296 25.83 -17.85 9.20
CA PRO A 296 25.83 -18.00 10.64
C PRO A 296 26.71 -16.91 11.25
N VAL A 297 26.09 -16.08 12.09
CA VAL A 297 26.78 -15.06 12.87
C VAL A 297 28.01 -15.73 13.51
N PRO A 298 29.24 -15.29 13.22
CA PRO A 298 30.43 -15.95 13.75
C PRO A 298 30.33 -16.07 15.27
N ALA A 299 30.65 -17.24 15.81
CA ALA A 299 30.44 -17.59 17.23
C ALA A 299 31.03 -16.60 18.25
N GLY A 300 31.91 -15.68 17.82
CA GLY A 300 32.43 -14.58 18.65
C GLY A 300 31.48 -13.39 18.88
N VAL A 301 30.43 -13.20 18.07
CA VAL A 301 29.54 -12.02 18.18
C VAL A 301 28.41 -12.25 19.20
N LEU A 302 27.94 -13.50 19.37
CA LEU A 302 26.98 -13.88 20.41
C LEU A 302 27.55 -13.66 21.83
N GLY A 303 28.84 -13.87 22.03
CA GLY A 303 29.52 -13.60 23.30
C GLY A 303 29.62 -12.10 23.63
N ALA A 304 29.77 -11.24 22.62
CA ALA A 304 29.83 -9.79 22.80
C ALA A 304 28.45 -9.19 23.15
N ILE A 305 27.37 -9.73 22.59
CA ILE A 305 26.00 -9.28 22.89
C ILE A 305 25.54 -9.79 24.26
N GLN A 306 25.87 -11.03 24.64
CA GLN A 306 25.60 -11.54 25.99
C GLN A 306 26.40 -10.81 27.09
N GLY A 307 27.60 -10.32 26.76
CA GLY A 307 28.42 -9.49 27.66
C GLY A 307 27.93 -8.04 27.81
N ALA A 308 27.25 -7.49 26.80
CA ALA A 308 26.67 -6.14 26.85
C ALA A 308 25.31 -6.11 27.59
N VAL A 309 24.51 -7.17 27.48
CA VAL A 309 23.21 -7.28 28.18
C VAL A 309 23.37 -7.52 29.69
N ARG A 310 24.51 -8.05 30.16
CA ARG A 310 24.81 -8.16 31.61
C ARG A 310 25.29 -6.85 32.27
N ARG A 311 25.42 -5.74 31.53
CA ARG A 311 25.88 -4.44 32.04
C ARG A 311 24.83 -3.33 32.08
N LEU A 312 23.56 -3.68 31.95
CA LEU A 312 22.45 -2.76 32.21
C LEU A 312 21.69 -3.24 33.45
N GLN A 313 22.18 -2.80 34.62
CA GLN A 313 21.38 -2.74 35.84
C GLN A 313 20.36 -1.58 35.73
N PRO A 314 19.22 -1.67 36.45
CA PRO A 314 18.14 -0.72 36.34
C PRO A 314 18.54 0.64 36.93
N PHE A 315 18.21 1.72 36.21
CA PHE A 315 18.20 3.05 36.82
C PHE A 315 17.01 3.14 37.78
N ALA A 316 17.33 3.46 39.04
CA ALA A 316 16.43 4.14 39.96
C ALA A 316 16.14 5.56 39.48
#